data_AF-A0AA88KF69-F1
#
_entry.id   AF-A0AA88KF69-F1
#
_cell.length_a   1.000
_cell.length_b   1.000
_cell.length_c   1.000
_cell.angle_alpha   90.00
_cell.angle_beta   90.00
_cell.angle_gamma   90.00
#
_symmetry.space_group_name_H-M   'P 1'
#
loop_
_entity.id
_entity.type
_entity.pdbx_description
1 polymer ?
#
loop_
_entity_poly.entity_id
_entity_poly.type
_entity_poly.pdbx_seq_one_letter_code
_entity_poly.pdbx_strand_id
1 'polypeptide(L)'
;MISLSHPSTNTSSSTGQSSIVQENPPPQFHILWFDTNFSHLSESISKFHNVLFNTLVHKCHLEKLINHPTHLQSSSHCVQYLKDICKQIGILNLVAEEEYQNQLLEISNSDRFIKIENDEEHKTSRSLLNHQDHHLLIITSLGGNDKKGLTILESVKILKQSYPNSKIFSAVYSQTAMHDTILQNICSQVYQADFVCNYELKWNFPMIEQPSSIMSLECFVANLYQESYYPKLVHYIHSHVLKLDKSMNLGAKFANFSPSSPLIKPFMKLVAEEEREQKKKEQQQDYDTTYEWIPLRKIAHNLHLRHSTQASKFSQKSSTMLHHHPAYVVLIATGGLNPPHNMHLHMLRQAQDFAENFYELRMKELCSTNKKLKKELFEKHVRPLEIVGGFMSPSHDAYIHSKMVKYDHAKDGQKAYNAHERLLLCELASQDDPFISSYPWESMQSTFVSFSQVANTLSQFLRSSECPLSILMPQHPQTRTLQDSKSYLRVAFVMGADLILRASARRFDYVNDMMTFVIGRSGSDSQQVLASLQNIHSNLPVFYVDPDLNFKNSTNSTTMTDLSSTQVRKLLKIMRLDSKAHDLQQMNEWSKESREAYETLRQVLDEKVLNYIVTHLNQ
;
A
#
# COMPACT_ATOMS: atom_id res chain seq x y z
N MET A 1 -52.19 -49.77 14.56
CA MET A 1 -51.96 -49.98 13.12
C MET A 1 -51.62 -48.64 12.48
N ILE A 2 -50.35 -48.40 12.22
CA ILE A 2 -49.77 -47.52 11.18
C ILE A 2 -48.27 -47.90 11.20
N SER A 3 -47.79 -48.47 10.10
CA SER A 3 -46.40 -48.87 9.90
C SER A 3 -45.60 -47.69 9.37
N LEU A 4 -44.44 -47.42 9.97
CA LEU A 4 -43.43 -46.55 9.39
C LEU A 4 -42.16 -47.38 9.17
N SER A 5 -41.84 -47.55 7.89
CA SER A 5 -40.65 -48.22 7.37
C SER A 5 -39.41 -47.34 7.59
N HIS A 6 -38.33 -47.96 8.08
CA HIS A 6 -37.00 -47.36 8.09
C HIS A 6 -36.37 -47.44 6.70
N PRO A 7 -35.77 -46.35 6.17
CA PRO A 7 -34.87 -46.46 5.04
C PRO A 7 -33.49 -46.89 5.52
N SER A 8 -32.97 -47.97 4.91
CA SER A 8 -31.60 -48.43 5.06
C SER A 8 -30.63 -47.44 4.39
N THR A 9 -29.77 -46.81 5.18
CA THR A 9 -28.66 -46.00 4.69
C THR A 9 -27.50 -46.89 4.26
N ASN A 10 -27.39 -47.13 2.95
CA ASN A 10 -26.18 -47.65 2.34
C ASN A 10 -25.09 -46.57 2.36
N THR A 11 -24.13 -46.69 3.28
CA THR A 11 -22.89 -45.91 3.27
C THR A 11 -21.90 -46.56 2.30
N SER A 12 -21.97 -46.18 1.02
CA SER A 12 -20.85 -46.35 0.11
C SER A 12 -19.84 -45.23 0.37
N SER A 13 -18.74 -45.56 1.03
CA SER A 13 -17.57 -44.70 1.18
C SER A 13 -16.89 -44.51 -0.18
N SER A 14 -17.33 -43.51 -0.96
CA SER A 14 -16.49 -42.95 -2.01
C SER A 14 -15.37 -42.18 -1.32
N THR A 15 -14.15 -42.71 -1.39
CA THR A 15 -12.94 -41.96 -1.11
C THR A 15 -12.87 -40.83 -2.13
N GLY A 16 -13.50 -39.70 -1.80
CA GLY A 16 -13.42 -38.47 -2.57
C GLY A 16 -11.96 -38.05 -2.59
N GLN A 17 -11.29 -38.36 -3.70
CA GLN A 17 -10.07 -37.65 -4.07
C GLN A 17 -10.48 -36.19 -4.18
N SER A 18 -10.21 -35.39 -3.14
CA SER A 18 -10.26 -33.95 -3.22
C SER A 18 -9.28 -33.59 -4.34
N SER A 19 -9.79 -33.28 -5.52
CA SER A 19 -8.99 -32.67 -6.56
C SER A 19 -8.43 -31.40 -5.92
N ILE A 20 -7.13 -31.42 -5.63
CA ILE A 20 -6.40 -30.23 -5.23
C ILE A 20 -6.55 -29.30 -6.41
N VAL A 21 -7.47 -28.35 -6.31
CA VAL A 21 -7.66 -27.31 -7.30
C VAL A 21 -6.32 -26.59 -7.33
N GLN A 22 -5.56 -26.83 -8.40
CA GLN A 22 -4.24 -26.27 -8.55
C GLN A 22 -4.43 -24.78 -8.80
N GLU A 23 -4.21 -23.98 -7.76
CA GLU A 23 -4.42 -22.54 -7.83
C GLU A 23 -3.36 -21.94 -8.77
N ASN A 24 -3.82 -21.27 -9.82
CA ASN A 24 -2.92 -20.50 -10.69
C ASN A 24 -2.21 -19.44 -9.83
N PRO A 25 -0.89 -19.24 -9.97
CA PRO A 25 -0.18 -18.21 -9.25
C PRO A 25 -0.67 -16.82 -9.71
N PRO A 26 -0.56 -15.81 -8.84
CA PRO A 26 -0.90 -14.43 -9.18
C PRO A 26 0.01 -13.92 -10.32
N PRO A 27 -0.48 -13.01 -11.18
CA PRO A 27 0.36 -12.38 -12.18
C PRO A 27 1.50 -11.62 -11.50
N GLN A 28 2.74 -11.68 -12.00
CA GLN A 28 3.90 -10.99 -11.41
C GLN A 28 4.49 -9.93 -12.35
N PHE A 29 5.02 -8.85 -11.75
CA PHE A 29 5.77 -7.81 -12.45
C PHE A 29 7.26 -7.99 -12.18
N HIS A 30 8.01 -8.47 -13.17
CA HIS A 30 9.44 -8.74 -13.03
C HIS A 30 10.24 -7.56 -13.55
N ILE A 31 11.18 -7.07 -12.75
CA ILE A 31 12.16 -6.07 -13.16
C ILE A 31 13.52 -6.75 -13.19
N LEU A 32 14.07 -6.95 -14.39
CA LEU A 32 15.45 -7.36 -14.57
C LEU A 32 16.30 -6.12 -14.76
N TRP A 33 17.39 -6.04 -14.01
CA TRP A 33 18.30 -4.91 -14.15
C TRP A 33 19.73 -5.39 -14.33
N PHE A 34 20.35 -4.92 -15.42
CA PHE A 34 21.67 -5.29 -15.88
C PHE A 34 22.62 -4.12 -15.70
N ASP A 35 23.31 -4.04 -14.56
CA ASP A 35 24.42 -3.12 -14.40
C ASP A 35 25.44 -3.52 -13.33
N THR A 36 26.69 -3.12 -13.56
CA THR A 36 27.85 -3.30 -12.70
C THR A 36 28.05 -2.15 -11.71
N ASN A 37 27.67 -0.91 -12.06
CA ASN A 37 28.14 0.30 -11.33
C ASN A 37 27.04 1.28 -10.86
N PHE A 38 25.77 0.90 -10.85
CA PHE A 38 24.67 1.84 -10.60
C PHE A 38 24.14 1.76 -9.16
N SER A 39 25.00 2.00 -8.16
CA SER A 39 24.55 2.21 -6.77
C SER A 39 23.47 3.30 -6.66
N HIS A 40 23.45 4.26 -7.58
CA HIS A 40 22.46 5.34 -7.60
C HIS A 40 21.05 4.91 -8.03
N LEU A 41 20.87 3.76 -8.71
CA LEU A 41 19.53 3.21 -9.00
C LEU A 41 19.01 2.29 -7.90
N SER A 42 19.85 1.88 -6.94
CA SER A 42 19.42 0.95 -5.89
C SER A 42 18.30 1.52 -5.03
N GLU A 43 18.30 2.84 -4.81
CA GLU A 43 17.23 3.53 -4.11
C GLU A 43 15.90 3.44 -4.87
N SER A 44 15.86 3.81 -6.16
CA SER A 44 14.66 3.71 -6.99
C SER A 44 14.15 2.29 -7.14
N ILE A 45 15.06 1.32 -7.26
CA ILE A 45 14.71 -0.09 -7.31
C ILE A 45 14.12 -0.57 -5.99
N SER A 46 14.66 -0.11 -4.85
CA SER A 46 14.04 -0.32 -3.54
C SER A 46 12.64 0.30 -3.47
N LYS A 47 12.44 1.51 -4.04
CA LYS A 47 11.10 2.13 -4.12
C LYS A 47 10.12 1.26 -4.91
N PHE A 48 10.52 0.74 -6.08
CA PHE A 48 9.69 -0.17 -6.85
C PHE A 48 9.32 -1.41 -6.06
N HIS A 49 10.32 -2.04 -5.41
CA HIS A 49 10.11 -3.22 -4.59
C HIS A 49 9.17 -2.98 -3.39
N ASN A 50 9.17 -1.77 -2.83
CA ASN A 50 8.36 -1.43 -1.66
C ASN A 50 6.91 -1.03 -1.98
N VAL A 51 6.64 -0.54 -3.20
CA VAL A 51 5.34 0.08 -3.54
C VAL A 51 4.57 -0.70 -4.59
N LEU A 52 5.26 -1.37 -5.51
CA LEU A 52 4.62 -2.14 -6.56
C LEU A 52 4.26 -3.53 -6.03
N PHE A 53 2.97 -3.84 -5.96
CA PHE A 53 2.50 -5.14 -5.48
C PHE A 53 2.95 -6.27 -6.40
N ASN A 54 3.35 -7.39 -5.79
CA ASN A 54 3.77 -8.62 -6.44
C ASN A 54 4.81 -8.38 -7.56
N THR A 55 5.74 -7.48 -7.25
CA THR A 55 6.88 -7.12 -8.09
C THR A 55 8.13 -7.83 -7.61
N LEU A 56 8.82 -8.50 -8.52
CA LEU A 56 10.08 -9.17 -8.27
C LEU A 56 11.20 -8.44 -8.99
N VAL A 57 12.19 -7.99 -8.22
CA VAL A 57 13.37 -7.33 -8.78
C VAL A 57 14.51 -8.34 -8.78
N HIS A 58 15.09 -8.57 -9.95
CA HIS A 58 16.26 -9.42 -10.11
C HIS A 58 17.45 -8.58 -10.56
N LYS A 59 18.47 -8.52 -9.70
CA LYS A 59 19.77 -7.95 -10.07
C LYS A 59 20.54 -8.97 -10.89
N CYS A 60 20.76 -8.67 -12.16
CA CYS A 60 21.53 -9.53 -13.05
C CYS A 60 22.99 -9.07 -13.07
N HIS A 61 23.87 -9.87 -12.49
CA HIS A 61 25.30 -9.59 -12.50
C HIS A 61 25.87 -9.83 -13.89
N LEU A 62 26.09 -8.74 -14.62
CA LEU A 62 26.67 -8.79 -15.96
C LEU A 62 28.04 -9.48 -15.95
N GLU A 63 28.83 -9.33 -14.88
CA GLU A 63 30.15 -9.96 -14.74
C GLU A 63 30.10 -11.48 -14.63
N LYS A 64 29.09 -12.05 -13.96
CA LYS A 64 28.91 -13.51 -13.90
C LYS A 64 28.55 -14.09 -15.27
N LEU A 65 27.85 -13.30 -16.07
CA LEU A 65 27.53 -13.55 -17.47
C LEU A 65 28.75 -13.43 -18.40
N ILE A 66 29.61 -12.43 -18.15
CA ILE A 66 30.76 -12.08 -19.00
C ILE A 66 31.99 -12.95 -18.71
N ASN A 67 32.23 -13.30 -17.45
CA ASN A 67 33.38 -14.11 -17.05
C ASN A 67 33.18 -15.61 -17.34
N HIS A 68 32.01 -15.99 -17.86
CA HIS A 68 31.85 -17.31 -18.44
C HIS A 68 32.60 -17.33 -19.79
N PRO A 69 33.63 -18.18 -19.96
CA PRO A 69 34.64 -18.04 -21.02
C PRO A 69 34.16 -18.17 -22.48
N THR A 70 32.84 -18.29 -22.72
CA THR A 70 32.24 -18.58 -24.03
C THR A 70 31.04 -17.72 -24.44
N HIS A 71 30.43 -16.86 -23.58
CA HIS A 71 28.99 -16.59 -23.75
C HIS A 71 28.45 -15.17 -24.00
N LEU A 72 29.23 -14.14 -24.34
CA LEU A 72 28.62 -12.86 -24.75
C LEU A 72 29.31 -12.13 -25.92
N GLN A 73 29.97 -12.86 -26.82
CA GLN A 73 30.48 -12.25 -28.05
C GLN A 73 29.39 -11.94 -29.09
N SER A 74 28.19 -12.51 -28.95
CA SER A 74 27.08 -12.36 -29.90
C SER A 74 25.73 -12.10 -29.21
N SER A 75 24.82 -11.44 -29.93
CA SER A 75 23.42 -11.25 -29.49
C SER A 75 22.69 -12.57 -29.27
N SER A 76 23.03 -13.63 -30.01
CA SER A 76 22.39 -14.95 -29.89
C SER A 76 22.52 -15.57 -28.49
N HIS A 77 23.69 -15.44 -27.85
CA HIS A 77 23.89 -15.97 -26.50
C HIS A 77 23.11 -15.16 -25.44
N CYS A 78 23.09 -13.83 -25.59
CA CYS A 78 22.30 -12.97 -24.70
C CYS A 78 20.80 -13.25 -24.84
N VAL A 79 20.31 -13.50 -26.06
CA VAL A 79 18.93 -13.96 -26.30
C VAL A 79 18.65 -15.27 -25.58
N GLN A 80 19.53 -16.28 -25.70
CA GLN A 80 19.32 -17.56 -25.04
C GLN A 80 19.29 -17.42 -23.51
N TYR A 81 20.22 -16.65 -22.94
CA TYR A 81 20.23 -16.38 -21.51
C TYR A 81 18.93 -15.69 -21.04
N LEU A 82 18.47 -14.67 -21.75
CA LEU A 82 17.22 -14.02 -21.42
C LEU A 82 16.03 -14.97 -21.61
N LYS A 83 16.04 -15.84 -22.62
CA LYS A 83 15.03 -16.91 -22.75
C LYS A 83 15.02 -17.82 -21.53
N ASP A 84 16.19 -18.22 -21.04
CA ASP A 84 16.31 -19.10 -19.88
C ASP A 84 15.79 -18.43 -18.61
N ILE A 85 16.10 -17.14 -18.39
CA ILE A 85 15.47 -16.37 -17.31
C ILE A 85 13.95 -16.33 -17.51
N CYS A 86 13.48 -15.96 -18.71
CA CYS A 86 12.06 -15.84 -18.98
C CYS A 86 11.31 -17.18 -18.81
N LYS A 87 11.96 -18.32 -19.07
CA LYS A 87 11.46 -19.66 -18.77
C LYS A 87 11.40 -19.92 -17.27
N GLN A 88 12.46 -19.57 -16.53
CA GLN A 88 12.52 -19.74 -15.07
C GLN A 88 11.44 -18.94 -14.36
N ILE A 89 11.18 -17.70 -14.79
CA ILE A 89 10.13 -16.85 -14.24
C ILE A 89 8.72 -17.13 -14.82
N GLY A 90 8.61 -18.06 -15.77
CA GLY A 90 7.32 -18.47 -16.33
C GLY A 90 6.69 -17.46 -17.30
N ILE A 91 7.46 -16.59 -17.94
CA ILE A 91 7.00 -15.66 -18.99
C ILE A 91 6.96 -16.35 -20.36
N LEU A 92 7.91 -17.26 -20.62
CA LEU A 92 7.91 -18.06 -21.84
C LEU A 92 7.36 -19.45 -21.55
N ASN A 93 6.36 -19.85 -22.34
CA ASN A 93 5.79 -21.19 -22.26
C ASN A 93 6.74 -22.19 -22.93
N LEU A 94 7.18 -23.21 -22.19
CA LEU A 94 8.04 -24.28 -22.70
C LEU A 94 7.35 -25.07 -23.84
N VAL A 95 6.03 -25.18 -23.81
CA VAL A 95 5.27 -26.02 -24.76
C VAL A 95 5.21 -25.40 -26.15
N ALA A 96 5.16 -24.07 -26.25
CA ALA A 96 5.21 -23.39 -27.55
C ALA A 96 6.58 -23.53 -28.23
N GLU A 97 7.65 -23.67 -27.43
CA GLU A 97 8.98 -23.93 -27.97
C GLU A 97 9.15 -25.39 -28.38
N GLU A 98 8.56 -26.38 -27.69
CA GLU A 98 8.57 -27.77 -28.17
C GLU A 98 7.74 -27.95 -29.44
N GLU A 99 6.59 -27.29 -29.60
CA GLU A 99 5.85 -27.34 -30.88
C GLU A 99 6.58 -26.63 -32.02
N TYR A 100 7.22 -25.48 -31.74
CA TYR A 100 8.02 -24.75 -32.73
C TYR A 100 9.35 -25.45 -33.06
N GLN A 101 10.02 -26.04 -32.06
CA GLN A 101 11.22 -26.86 -32.23
C GLN A 101 10.87 -28.18 -32.91
N ASN A 102 9.74 -28.82 -32.63
CA ASN A 102 9.30 -30.02 -33.35
C ASN A 102 8.92 -29.70 -34.81
N GLN A 103 8.47 -28.47 -35.11
CA GLN A 103 8.33 -27.97 -36.49
C GLN A 103 9.68 -27.64 -37.16
N LEU A 104 10.74 -27.33 -36.38
CA LEU A 104 12.09 -27.06 -36.89
C LEU A 104 12.99 -28.32 -36.91
N LEU A 105 12.71 -29.33 -36.08
CA LEU A 105 13.47 -30.58 -35.93
C LEU A 105 13.20 -31.60 -37.05
N GLU A 106 12.32 -31.29 -38.01
CA GLU A 106 12.37 -31.91 -39.33
C GLU A 106 13.58 -31.43 -40.16
N ILE A 107 14.35 -30.45 -39.67
CA ILE A 107 15.56 -29.94 -40.32
C ILE A 107 16.68 -29.81 -39.27
N SER A 108 17.59 -30.78 -39.30
CA SER A 108 18.91 -30.84 -38.64
C SER A 108 18.97 -31.32 -37.18
N ASN A 109 19.67 -32.46 -37.03
CA ASN A 109 20.18 -33.00 -35.79
C ASN A 109 21.61 -32.49 -35.55
N SER A 110 21.85 -31.82 -34.42
CA SER A 110 22.91 -32.09 -33.45
C SER A 110 23.21 -30.84 -32.62
N ASP A 111 22.92 -30.84 -31.32
CA ASP A 111 23.96 -30.69 -30.28
C ASP A 111 23.40 -30.71 -28.85
N ARG A 112 24.29 -31.11 -27.93
CA ARG A 112 24.04 -31.42 -26.52
C ARG A 112 23.92 -30.15 -25.66
N PHE A 113 22.87 -30.06 -24.85
CA PHE A 113 22.71 -29.03 -23.82
C PHE A 113 23.24 -29.47 -22.46
N ILE A 114 23.86 -28.53 -21.74
CA ILE A 114 24.29 -28.66 -20.35
C ILE A 114 23.13 -28.30 -19.42
N LYS A 115 22.95 -29.13 -18.39
CA LYS A 115 22.02 -29.00 -17.27
C LYS A 115 22.53 -27.88 -16.35
N ILE A 116 21.74 -26.80 -16.15
CA ILE A 116 21.96 -25.86 -15.04
C ILE A 116 21.66 -26.64 -13.75
N GLU A 117 22.52 -26.53 -12.74
CA GLU A 117 22.31 -27.17 -11.44
C GLU A 117 20.97 -26.72 -10.85
N ASN A 118 20.00 -27.63 -10.89
CA ASN A 118 18.82 -27.56 -10.04
C ASN A 118 19.26 -28.06 -8.67
N ASP A 119 18.91 -27.34 -7.61
CA ASP A 119 18.66 -27.96 -6.32
C ASP A 119 17.61 -29.07 -6.56
N GLU A 120 18.08 -30.32 -6.62
CA GLU A 120 17.26 -31.50 -6.91
C GLU A 120 16.49 -31.88 -5.64
N GLU A 121 15.39 -31.20 -5.37
CA GLU A 121 14.27 -31.74 -4.58
C GLU A 121 12.99 -30.97 -4.97
N HIS A 122 11.93 -31.70 -5.35
CA HIS A 122 10.66 -31.24 -5.95
C HIS A 122 10.55 -31.22 -7.49
N LYS A 123 10.63 -32.41 -8.10
CA LYS A 123 9.95 -32.70 -9.39
C LYS A 123 8.47 -33.02 -9.12
N THR A 124 7.65 -32.01 -8.86
CA THR A 124 6.18 -32.12 -8.89
C THR A 124 5.65 -31.46 -10.16
N SER A 125 4.65 -32.10 -10.75
CA SER A 125 3.99 -31.78 -12.03
C SER A 125 3.77 -30.27 -12.24
N ARG A 126 4.58 -29.66 -13.11
CA ARG A 126 4.41 -28.27 -13.54
C ARG A 126 3.17 -28.18 -14.43
N SER A 127 2.06 -27.72 -13.88
CA SER A 127 0.88 -27.40 -14.68
C SER A 127 1.15 -26.21 -15.59
N LEU A 128 0.47 -26.21 -16.73
CA LEU A 128 0.43 -25.12 -17.70
C LEU A 128 -0.15 -23.86 -17.02
N LEU A 129 0.72 -23.05 -16.44
CA LEU A 129 0.34 -21.74 -15.93
C LEU A 129 -0.12 -20.87 -17.08
N ASN A 130 -1.12 -20.01 -16.86
CA ASN A 130 -1.56 -19.10 -17.91
C ASN A 130 -0.56 -17.94 -18.03
N HIS A 131 0.51 -18.16 -18.79
CA HIS A 131 1.73 -17.34 -18.88
C HIS A 131 1.51 -15.91 -19.42
N GLN A 132 0.31 -15.55 -19.88
CA GLN A 132 0.02 -14.25 -20.51
C GLN A 132 -0.07 -13.07 -19.53
N ASP A 133 -0.10 -13.33 -18.22
CA ASP A 133 -0.35 -12.29 -17.22
C ASP A 133 0.90 -11.75 -16.52
N HIS A 134 2.07 -12.33 -16.79
CA HIS A 134 3.35 -11.83 -16.29
C HIS A 134 3.90 -10.70 -17.18
N HIS A 135 4.56 -9.74 -16.54
CA HIS A 135 5.17 -8.58 -17.19
C HIS A 135 6.66 -8.57 -16.90
N LEU A 136 7.47 -8.24 -17.90
CA LEU A 136 8.93 -8.15 -17.77
C LEU A 136 9.38 -6.75 -18.15
N LEU A 137 10.04 -6.05 -17.24
CA LEU A 137 10.78 -4.83 -17.54
C LEU A 137 12.28 -5.12 -17.47
N ILE A 138 13.00 -4.86 -18.56
CA ILE A 138 14.46 -4.98 -18.61
C ILE A 138 15.06 -3.59 -18.62
N ILE A 139 15.80 -3.26 -17.56
CA ILE A 139 16.52 -2.00 -17.40
C ILE A 139 18.00 -2.24 -17.71
N THR A 140 18.55 -1.45 -18.61
CA THR A 140 19.96 -1.51 -18.99
C THR A 140 20.57 -0.11 -19.12
N SER A 141 21.89 0.00 -19.01
CA SER A 141 22.62 1.23 -19.30
C SER A 141 23.51 1.10 -20.55
N LEU A 142 23.75 2.25 -21.18
CA LEU A 142 24.73 2.37 -22.26
C LEU A 142 26.11 2.82 -21.75
N GLY A 143 26.30 2.88 -20.43
CA GLY A 143 27.55 3.36 -19.83
C GLY A 143 28.71 2.37 -20.01
N GLY A 144 29.91 2.89 -20.25
CA GLY A 144 31.15 2.11 -20.37
C GLY A 144 31.59 1.86 -21.83
N ASN A 145 32.86 1.48 -22.02
CA ASN A 145 33.48 1.32 -23.34
C ASN A 145 32.90 0.16 -24.17
N ASP A 146 32.13 -0.74 -23.56
CA ASP A 146 31.91 -2.07 -24.11
C ASP A 146 30.61 -2.25 -24.91
N LYS A 147 29.82 -1.19 -25.14
CA LYS A 147 28.53 -1.22 -25.88
C LYS A 147 27.53 -2.29 -25.40
N LYS A 148 27.71 -2.86 -24.21
CA LYS A 148 26.96 -4.02 -23.68
C LYS A 148 25.45 -3.78 -23.60
N GLY A 149 25.03 -2.55 -23.29
CA GLY A 149 23.63 -2.18 -23.26
C GLY A 149 22.92 -2.35 -24.61
N LEU A 150 23.61 -2.12 -25.73
CA LEU A 150 23.04 -2.31 -27.07
C LEU A 150 22.82 -3.80 -27.38
N THR A 151 23.73 -4.67 -26.96
CA THR A 151 23.56 -6.12 -27.11
C THR A 151 22.35 -6.63 -26.33
N ILE A 152 22.15 -6.12 -25.11
CA ILE A 152 20.95 -6.43 -24.32
C ILE A 152 19.71 -5.95 -25.07
N LEU A 153 19.68 -4.72 -25.56
CA LEU A 153 18.52 -4.17 -26.27
C LEU A 153 18.17 -4.94 -27.55
N GLU A 154 19.17 -5.32 -28.34
CA GLU A 154 18.94 -6.18 -29.52
C GLU A 154 18.32 -7.52 -29.10
N SER A 155 18.79 -8.07 -27.99
CA SER A 155 18.26 -9.33 -27.46
C SER A 155 16.81 -9.19 -26.98
N VAL A 156 16.48 -8.07 -26.31
CA VAL A 156 15.10 -7.77 -25.91
C VAL A 156 14.20 -7.57 -27.12
N LYS A 157 14.67 -6.89 -28.17
CA LYS A 157 13.93 -6.73 -29.43
C LYS A 157 13.63 -8.08 -30.07
N ILE A 158 14.62 -8.96 -30.18
CA ILE A 158 14.43 -10.32 -30.71
C ILE A 158 13.39 -11.09 -29.87
N LEU A 159 13.44 -10.95 -28.54
CA LEU A 159 12.44 -11.57 -27.65
C LEU A 159 11.04 -11.02 -27.88
N LYS A 160 10.86 -9.70 -27.96
CA LYS A 160 9.56 -9.07 -28.25
C LYS A 160 8.97 -9.58 -29.57
N GLN A 161 9.81 -9.71 -30.60
CA GLN A 161 9.41 -10.22 -31.91
C GLN A 161 9.07 -11.71 -31.88
N SER A 162 9.82 -12.50 -31.12
CA SER A 162 9.60 -13.94 -30.97
C SER A 162 8.35 -14.26 -30.14
N TYR A 163 7.97 -13.36 -29.23
CA TYR A 163 6.86 -13.55 -28.30
C TYR A 163 5.96 -12.31 -28.23
N PRO A 164 5.23 -11.97 -29.32
CA PRO A 164 4.48 -10.71 -29.43
C PRO A 164 3.32 -10.59 -28.44
N ASN A 165 2.85 -11.71 -27.89
CA ASN A 165 1.79 -11.74 -26.89
C ASN A 165 2.32 -11.52 -25.46
N SER A 166 3.63 -11.67 -25.24
CA SER A 166 4.26 -11.46 -23.94
C SER A 166 4.44 -9.97 -23.66
N LYS A 167 4.18 -9.55 -22.43
CA LYS A 167 4.33 -8.15 -22.00
C LYS A 167 5.78 -7.89 -21.56
N ILE A 168 6.68 -7.80 -22.54
CA ILE A 168 8.11 -7.53 -22.36
C ILE A 168 8.40 -6.07 -22.71
N PHE A 169 9.07 -5.38 -21.82
CA PHE A 169 9.42 -3.96 -21.91
C PHE A 169 10.93 -3.75 -21.72
N SER A 170 11.47 -2.71 -22.33
CA SER A 170 12.87 -2.30 -22.24
C SER A 170 12.99 -0.82 -21.88
N ALA A 171 13.82 -0.54 -20.88
CA ALA A 171 14.18 0.80 -20.46
C ALA A 171 15.69 0.99 -20.54
N VAL A 172 16.11 2.08 -21.18
CA VAL A 172 17.51 2.46 -21.28
C VAL A 172 17.76 3.68 -20.44
N TYR A 173 18.64 3.53 -19.46
CA TYR A 173 19.04 4.59 -18.55
C TYR A 173 20.54 4.81 -18.64
N SER A 174 20.99 6.01 -18.98
CA SER A 174 22.41 6.37 -18.86
C SER A 174 22.55 7.84 -18.51
N GLN A 175 23.30 8.12 -17.45
CA GLN A 175 23.52 9.47 -16.96
C GLN A 175 24.41 10.29 -17.91
N THR A 176 25.32 9.65 -18.65
CA THR A 176 26.33 10.32 -19.48
C THR A 176 26.17 10.05 -20.98
N ALA A 177 25.80 8.83 -21.37
CA ALA A 177 25.74 8.45 -22.79
C ALA A 177 24.52 9.03 -23.51
N MET A 178 23.45 9.38 -22.78
CA MET A 178 22.22 9.89 -23.37
C MET A 178 22.20 11.40 -23.61
N HIS A 179 23.34 12.09 -23.56
CA HIS A 179 23.44 13.43 -24.17
C HIS A 179 23.49 13.36 -25.71
N ASP A 180 23.70 12.18 -26.28
CA ASP A 180 23.73 11.97 -27.72
C ASP A 180 22.33 11.65 -28.26
N THR A 181 21.69 12.63 -28.93
CA THR A 181 20.39 12.49 -29.58
C THR A 181 20.37 11.37 -30.62
N ILE A 182 21.50 11.12 -31.30
CA ILE A 182 21.61 10.04 -32.29
C ILE A 182 21.51 8.70 -31.57
N LEU A 183 22.22 8.54 -30.45
CA LEU A 183 22.16 7.32 -29.66
C LEU A 183 20.77 7.08 -29.08
N GLN A 184 20.08 8.13 -28.62
CA GLN A 184 18.68 8.02 -28.18
C GLN A 184 17.77 7.53 -29.31
N ASN A 185 17.89 8.12 -30.51
CA ASN A 185 17.13 7.73 -31.69
C ASN A 185 17.44 6.30 -32.11
N ILE A 186 18.70 5.87 -32.02
CA ILE A 186 19.09 4.48 -32.28
C ILE A 186 18.40 3.54 -31.28
N CYS A 187 18.44 3.82 -29.98
CA CYS A 187 17.77 2.99 -28.98
C CYS A 187 16.25 2.91 -29.21
N SER A 188 15.60 4.03 -29.52
CA SER A 188 14.16 4.07 -29.74
C SER A 188 13.75 3.44 -31.09
N GLN A 189 14.37 3.86 -32.19
CA GLN A 189 13.94 3.48 -33.54
C GLN A 189 14.52 2.14 -34.00
N VAL A 190 15.80 1.88 -33.73
CA VAL A 190 16.49 0.67 -34.20
C VAL A 190 16.25 -0.49 -33.25
N TYR A 191 16.40 -0.24 -31.95
CA TYR A 191 16.28 -1.27 -30.91
C TYR A 191 14.90 -1.37 -30.26
N GLN A 192 13.97 -0.47 -30.59
CA GLN A 192 12.59 -0.49 -30.06
C GLN A 192 12.56 -0.50 -28.53
N ALA A 193 13.42 0.31 -27.90
CA ALA A 193 13.34 0.60 -26.48
C ALA A 193 12.04 1.35 -26.16
N ASP A 194 11.28 0.88 -25.16
CA ASP A 194 10.02 1.52 -24.77
C ASP A 194 10.27 2.79 -23.95
N PHE A 195 11.40 2.83 -23.25
CA PHE A 195 11.89 4.01 -22.56
C PHE A 195 13.35 4.26 -22.89
N VAL A 196 13.65 5.50 -23.24
CA VAL A 196 15.01 6.01 -23.42
C VAL A 196 15.11 7.28 -22.60
N CYS A 197 15.98 7.28 -21.60
CA CYS A 197 16.19 8.48 -20.80
C CYS A 197 16.73 9.61 -21.70
N ASN A 198 16.00 10.73 -21.78
CA ASN A 198 16.42 11.89 -22.55
C ASN A 198 16.79 13.04 -21.60
N TYR A 199 18.04 13.48 -21.65
CA TYR A 199 18.54 14.59 -20.84
C TYR A 199 18.10 15.97 -21.39
N GLU A 200 17.74 16.05 -22.68
CA GLU A 200 17.48 17.30 -23.39
C GLU A 200 16.00 17.69 -23.48
N LEU A 201 15.12 17.06 -22.72
CA LEU A 201 13.75 17.56 -22.55
C LEU A 201 13.80 18.86 -21.74
N LYS A 202 14.30 19.96 -22.32
CA LYS A 202 14.25 21.30 -21.75
C LYS A 202 12.78 21.66 -21.58
N TRP A 203 12.27 21.41 -20.38
CA TRP A 203 11.04 22.03 -19.91
C TRP A 203 11.18 23.53 -20.11
N ASN A 204 10.35 24.13 -20.98
CA ASN A 204 10.38 25.56 -21.33
C ASN A 204 9.93 26.46 -20.16
N PHE A 205 10.11 26.01 -18.92
CA PHE A 205 9.72 26.69 -17.70
C PHE A 205 10.99 27.10 -16.94
N PRO A 206 11.39 28.38 -16.97
CA PRO A 206 12.65 28.85 -16.40
C PRO A 206 12.75 28.78 -14.87
N MET A 207 11.74 28.23 -14.19
CA MET A 207 11.60 28.21 -12.72
C MET A 207 11.48 26.80 -12.13
N ILE A 208 11.50 25.74 -12.95
CA ILE A 208 11.32 24.36 -12.47
C ILE A 208 12.59 23.58 -12.77
N GLU A 209 13.18 22.98 -11.74
CA GLU A 209 14.32 22.07 -11.89
C GLU A 209 13.92 20.93 -12.82
N GLN A 210 14.79 20.64 -13.79
CA GLN A 210 14.60 19.55 -14.74
C GLN A 210 14.43 18.23 -13.97
N PRO A 211 13.44 17.38 -14.30
CA PRO A 211 13.33 16.05 -13.73
C PRO A 211 14.65 15.31 -13.86
N SER A 212 15.14 14.70 -12.78
CA SER A 212 16.29 13.83 -12.90
C SER A 212 15.95 12.68 -13.86
N SER A 213 16.98 12.17 -14.53
CA SER A 213 16.88 10.98 -15.38
C SER A 213 16.24 9.80 -14.65
N ILE A 214 16.57 9.66 -13.35
CA ILE A 214 16.06 8.62 -12.46
C ILE A 214 14.55 8.79 -12.27
N MET A 215 14.11 10.00 -11.97
CA MET A 215 12.70 10.29 -11.75
C MET A 215 11.85 10.04 -13.00
N SER A 216 12.41 10.28 -14.19
CA SER A 216 11.76 9.95 -15.47
C SER A 216 11.58 8.43 -15.66
N LEU A 217 12.59 7.65 -15.26
CA LEU A 217 12.50 6.19 -15.25
C LEU A 217 11.45 5.71 -14.24
N GLU A 218 11.43 6.27 -13.03
CA GLU A 218 10.43 5.96 -12.00
C GLU A 218 8.99 6.20 -12.51
N CYS A 219 8.74 7.32 -13.19
CA CYS A 219 7.45 7.58 -13.82
C CYS A 219 7.11 6.55 -14.89
N PHE A 220 8.08 6.16 -15.73
CA PHE A 220 7.85 5.15 -16.76
C PHE A 220 7.45 3.81 -16.13
N VAL A 221 8.16 3.37 -15.08
CA VAL A 221 7.83 2.12 -14.37
C VAL A 221 6.46 2.22 -13.71
N ALA A 222 6.14 3.33 -13.06
CA ALA A 222 4.84 3.54 -12.43
C ALA A 222 3.70 3.50 -13.46
N ASN A 223 3.85 4.18 -14.60
CA ASN A 223 2.86 4.14 -15.68
C ASN A 223 2.69 2.72 -16.22
N LEU A 224 3.80 2.03 -16.48
CA LEU A 224 3.78 0.66 -16.97
C LEU A 224 3.04 -0.28 -16.01
N TYR A 225 3.33 -0.15 -14.71
CA TYR A 225 2.67 -0.90 -13.67
C TYR A 225 1.16 -0.57 -13.61
N GLN A 226 0.80 0.70 -13.61
CA GLN A 226 -0.58 1.18 -13.49
C GLN A 226 -1.46 0.80 -14.69
N GLU A 227 -0.96 0.99 -15.91
CA GLU A 227 -1.76 0.82 -17.12
C GLU A 227 -1.80 -0.64 -17.58
N SER A 228 -0.71 -1.38 -17.37
CA SER A 228 -0.52 -2.69 -17.98
C SER A 228 -0.75 -3.81 -16.97
N TYR A 229 -0.12 -3.75 -15.80
CA TYR A 229 -0.04 -4.87 -14.87
C TYR A 229 -1.14 -4.85 -13.80
N TYR A 230 -1.32 -3.71 -13.14
CA TYR A 230 -2.23 -3.56 -12.01
C TYR A 230 -3.69 -3.97 -12.32
N PRO A 231 -4.27 -3.66 -13.50
CA PRO A 231 -5.61 -4.15 -13.85
C PRO A 231 -5.72 -5.68 -13.87
N LYS A 232 -4.66 -6.38 -14.29
CA LYS A 232 -4.60 -7.85 -14.29
C LYS A 232 -4.52 -8.41 -12.88
N LEU A 233 -3.71 -7.79 -12.02
CA LEU A 233 -3.59 -8.17 -10.62
C LEU A 233 -4.95 -8.04 -9.89
N VAL A 234 -5.64 -6.92 -10.09
CA VAL A 234 -6.98 -6.69 -9.53
C VAL A 234 -7.96 -7.73 -10.07
N HIS A 235 -7.94 -8.02 -11.37
CA HIS A 235 -8.78 -9.07 -11.95
C HIS A 235 -8.54 -10.46 -11.34
N TYR A 236 -7.27 -10.84 -11.15
CA TYR A 236 -6.89 -12.10 -10.52
C TYR A 236 -7.42 -12.20 -9.08
N ILE A 237 -7.21 -11.16 -8.27
CA ILE A 237 -7.70 -11.12 -6.88
C ILE A 237 -9.22 -11.33 -6.83
N HIS A 238 -9.97 -10.65 -7.70
CA HIS A 238 -11.43 -10.79 -7.69
C HIS A 238 -11.91 -12.17 -8.12
N SER A 239 -11.34 -12.70 -9.21
CA SER A 239 -11.81 -13.94 -9.83
C SER A 239 -11.34 -15.19 -9.09
N HIS A 240 -10.11 -15.18 -8.57
CA HIS A 240 -9.48 -16.38 -8.00
C HIS A 240 -9.42 -16.35 -6.48
N VAL A 241 -9.11 -15.19 -5.87
CA VAL A 241 -8.98 -15.09 -4.40
C VAL A 241 -10.35 -14.90 -3.75
N LEU A 242 -11.11 -13.91 -4.21
CA LEU A 242 -12.41 -13.58 -3.62
C LEU A 242 -13.57 -14.44 -4.15
N LYS A 243 -13.33 -15.22 -5.22
CA LYS A 243 -14.32 -16.07 -5.90
C LYS A 243 -15.64 -15.33 -6.21
N LEU A 244 -15.53 -14.05 -6.55
CA LEU A 244 -16.71 -13.23 -6.86
C LEU A 244 -17.26 -13.65 -8.23
N ASP A 245 -18.55 -13.94 -8.28
CA ASP A 245 -19.20 -14.45 -9.48
C ASP A 245 -19.18 -13.41 -10.62
N LYS A 246 -18.88 -13.86 -11.84
CA LYS A 246 -18.71 -13.01 -13.04
C LYS A 246 -19.99 -12.25 -13.43
N SER A 247 -21.13 -12.67 -12.88
CA SER A 247 -22.45 -12.09 -13.13
C SER A 247 -22.69 -10.74 -12.42
N MET A 248 -21.87 -10.37 -11.43
CA MET A 248 -22.04 -9.10 -10.73
C MET A 248 -21.48 -7.93 -11.54
N ASN A 249 -22.32 -6.92 -11.80
CA ASN A 249 -21.95 -5.71 -12.53
C ASN A 249 -20.73 -5.01 -11.87
N LEU A 250 -19.58 -5.10 -12.53
CA LEU A 250 -18.23 -4.91 -11.98
C LEU A 250 -17.81 -3.46 -11.66
N GLY A 251 -18.65 -2.47 -11.96
CA GLY A 251 -18.20 -1.07 -12.08
C GLY A 251 -18.10 -0.23 -10.79
N ALA A 252 -18.75 -0.60 -9.67
CA ALA A 252 -18.96 0.36 -8.57
C ALA A 252 -18.68 -0.14 -7.13
N LYS A 253 -18.55 -1.46 -6.89
CA LYS A 253 -18.40 -2.01 -5.52
C LYS A 253 -17.02 -2.62 -5.22
N PHE A 254 -16.10 -2.65 -6.19
CA PHE A 254 -14.87 -3.44 -6.12
C PHE A 254 -13.66 -2.66 -5.53
N ALA A 255 -13.84 -1.38 -5.17
CA ALA A 255 -12.79 -0.49 -4.65
C ALA A 255 -12.39 -0.74 -3.17
N ASN A 256 -12.94 -1.75 -2.51
CA ASN A 256 -12.88 -1.84 -1.03
C ASN A 256 -11.92 -2.90 -0.47
N PHE A 257 -11.31 -3.76 -1.30
CA PHE A 257 -10.36 -4.75 -0.80
C PHE A 257 -8.92 -4.31 -1.04
N SER A 258 -8.25 -3.87 0.04
CA SER A 258 -6.83 -3.54 -0.01
C SER A 258 -5.99 -4.81 -0.25
N PRO A 259 -4.95 -4.78 -1.10
CA PRO A 259 -3.98 -5.87 -1.26
C PRO A 259 -3.23 -6.22 0.04
N SER A 260 -3.32 -5.36 1.06
CA SER A 260 -2.84 -5.65 2.42
C SER A 260 -3.84 -6.42 3.28
N SER A 261 -5.04 -6.73 2.78
CA SER A 261 -6.02 -7.56 3.50
C SER A 261 -5.42 -8.92 3.81
N PRO A 262 -5.63 -9.50 5.00
CA PRO A 262 -5.16 -10.84 5.32
C PRO A 262 -5.74 -11.94 4.43
N LEU A 263 -6.85 -11.69 3.74
CA LEU A 263 -7.38 -12.61 2.72
C LEU A 263 -6.54 -12.62 1.44
N ILE A 264 -5.85 -11.52 1.16
CA ILE A 264 -5.03 -11.33 -0.04
C ILE A 264 -3.53 -11.53 0.27
N LYS A 265 -3.11 -11.24 1.51
CA LYS A 265 -1.70 -11.35 1.96
C LYS A 265 -1.05 -12.71 1.63
N PRO A 266 -1.70 -13.88 1.81
CA PRO A 266 -1.11 -15.18 1.45
C PRO A 266 -0.84 -15.34 -0.05
N PHE A 267 -1.57 -14.60 -0.90
CA PHE A 267 -1.44 -14.66 -2.35
C PHE A 267 -0.52 -13.57 -2.90
N MET A 268 -0.12 -12.59 -2.09
CA MET A 268 0.75 -11.50 -2.51
C MET A 268 2.14 -11.71 -1.92
N LYS A 269 3.08 -12.15 -2.75
CA LYS A 269 4.47 -12.26 -2.31
C LYS A 269 5.11 -10.88 -2.33
N LEU A 270 5.27 -10.29 -1.16
CA LEU A 270 6.15 -9.14 -0.97
C LEU A 270 7.40 -9.65 -0.30
N VAL A 271 8.34 -10.10 -1.13
CA VAL A 271 9.61 -10.70 -0.73
C VAL A 271 10.32 -9.82 0.30
N ALA A 272 10.29 -8.49 0.16
CA ALA A 272 10.83 -7.56 1.15
C ALA A 272 10.17 -7.66 2.54
N GLU A 273 8.87 -7.91 2.63
CA GLU A 273 8.19 -8.02 3.92
C GLU A 273 8.39 -9.39 4.54
N GLU A 274 8.44 -10.46 3.75
CA GLU A 274 8.86 -11.78 4.23
C GLU A 274 10.29 -11.73 4.75
N GLU A 275 11.22 -11.17 3.97
CA GLU A 275 12.61 -10.93 4.39
C GLU A 275 12.70 -10.00 5.60
N ARG A 276 11.82 -9.00 5.71
CA ARG A 276 11.74 -8.08 6.85
C ARG A 276 11.18 -8.76 8.09
N GLU A 277 10.09 -9.52 7.99
CA GLU A 277 9.54 -10.30 9.09
C GLU A 277 10.51 -11.40 9.53
N GLN A 278 11.24 -11.99 8.59
CA GLN A 278 12.28 -12.96 8.84
C GLN A 278 13.48 -12.32 9.55
N LYS A 279 13.99 -11.17 9.06
CA LYS A 279 15.03 -10.40 9.76
C LYS A 279 14.59 -9.94 11.15
N LYS A 280 13.34 -9.51 11.32
CA LYS A 280 12.76 -9.20 12.65
C LYS A 280 12.84 -10.41 13.59
N LYS A 281 12.47 -11.60 13.10
CA LYS A 281 12.55 -12.84 13.87
C LYS A 281 13.98 -13.24 14.20
N GLU A 282 14.90 -13.06 13.25
CA GLU A 282 16.30 -13.47 13.37
C GLU A 282 17.13 -12.55 14.26
N GLN A 283 16.87 -11.24 14.23
CA GLN A 283 17.77 -10.27 14.85
C GLN A 283 17.42 -9.94 16.30
N GLN A 284 16.21 -10.24 16.80
CA GLN A 284 15.71 -9.74 18.11
C GLN A 284 16.03 -8.24 18.36
N GLN A 285 16.28 -7.47 17.29
CA GLN A 285 16.78 -6.11 17.38
C GLN A 285 15.62 -5.14 17.58
N ASP A 286 15.91 -4.07 18.31
CA ASP A 286 15.07 -2.88 18.35
C ASP A 286 14.82 -2.41 16.91
N TYR A 287 13.57 -2.02 16.65
CA TYR A 287 13.17 -1.56 15.33
C TYR A 287 14.07 -0.41 14.89
N ASP A 288 14.72 -0.59 13.74
CA ASP A 288 15.43 0.50 13.09
C ASP A 288 14.44 1.63 12.81
N THR A 289 14.79 2.86 13.16
CA THR A 289 13.91 4.05 13.01
C THR A 289 13.90 4.61 11.59
N THR A 290 14.59 3.96 10.65
CA THR A 290 14.64 4.35 9.24
C THR A 290 13.25 4.33 8.60
N TYR A 291 13.04 5.15 7.56
CA TYR A 291 11.72 5.33 6.94
C TYR A 291 11.14 4.07 6.26
N GLU A 292 11.91 2.98 6.22
CA GLU A 292 11.55 1.70 5.60
C GLU A 292 10.37 0.97 6.27
N TRP A 293 10.01 1.35 7.50
CA TRP A 293 8.98 0.70 8.31
C TRP A 293 7.57 1.31 8.20
N ILE A 294 7.41 2.36 7.41
CA ILE A 294 6.12 3.04 7.26
C ILE A 294 5.22 2.22 6.32
N PRO A 295 4.04 1.75 6.76
CA PRO A 295 3.19 0.92 5.90
C PRO A 295 2.46 1.78 4.87
N LEU A 296 3.12 2.01 3.74
CA LEU A 296 2.63 2.86 2.65
C LEU A 296 1.64 2.15 1.71
N ARG A 297 1.43 0.84 1.88
CA ARG A 297 0.69 0.01 0.91
C ARG A 297 -0.75 0.42 0.72
N LYS A 298 -1.48 0.68 1.81
CA LYS A 298 -2.88 1.12 1.72
C LYS A 298 -2.96 2.46 0.97
N ILE A 299 -2.04 3.37 1.26
CA ILE A 299 -1.94 4.66 0.57
C ILE A 299 -1.60 4.46 -0.92
N ALA A 300 -0.59 3.65 -1.23
CA ALA A 300 -0.21 3.32 -2.60
C ALA A 300 -1.37 2.73 -3.41
N HIS A 301 -2.06 1.74 -2.83
CA HIS A 301 -3.20 1.08 -3.44
C HIS A 301 -4.34 2.07 -3.72
N ASN A 302 -4.69 2.89 -2.73
CA ASN A 302 -5.75 3.88 -2.89
C ASN A 302 -5.38 4.95 -3.92
N LEU A 303 -4.13 5.42 -3.94
CA LEU A 303 -3.63 6.30 -5.00
C LEU A 303 -3.81 5.67 -6.38
N HIS A 304 -3.40 4.41 -6.56
CA HIS A 304 -3.60 3.68 -7.82
C HIS A 304 -5.08 3.65 -8.23
N LEU A 305 -5.98 3.25 -7.33
CA LEU A 305 -7.41 3.19 -7.62
C LEU A 305 -7.97 4.55 -8.06
N ARG A 306 -7.55 5.64 -7.40
CA ARG A 306 -7.98 7.01 -7.74
C ARG A 306 -7.44 7.43 -9.10
N HIS A 307 -6.17 7.15 -9.40
CA HIS A 307 -5.59 7.44 -10.71
C HIS A 307 -6.27 6.68 -11.84
N SER A 308 -6.50 5.38 -11.70
CA SER A 308 -7.22 4.57 -12.69
C SER A 308 -8.65 5.08 -12.91
N THR A 309 -9.34 5.47 -11.84
CA THR A 309 -10.69 6.03 -11.92
C THR A 309 -10.71 7.41 -12.59
N GLN A 310 -9.71 8.25 -12.34
CA GLN A 310 -9.60 9.56 -13.00
C GLN A 310 -9.28 9.41 -14.49
N ALA A 311 -8.36 8.52 -14.86
CA ALA A 311 -7.99 8.27 -16.27
C ALA A 311 -9.20 7.87 -17.13
N SER A 312 -10.08 6.99 -16.60
CA SER A 312 -11.30 6.60 -17.32
C SER A 312 -12.31 7.75 -17.48
N LYS A 313 -12.44 8.64 -16.49
CA LYS A 313 -13.32 9.82 -16.55
C LYS A 313 -12.83 10.88 -17.53
N PHE A 314 -11.51 11.06 -17.67
CA PHE A 314 -10.92 12.02 -18.62
C PHE A 314 -11.20 11.65 -20.08
N SER A 315 -11.32 10.37 -20.42
CA SER A 315 -11.61 9.93 -21.79
C SER A 315 -13.01 10.30 -22.30
N GLN A 316 -13.94 10.70 -21.42
CA GLN A 316 -15.37 10.81 -21.77
C GLN A 316 -15.97 12.22 -21.71
N LYS A 317 -15.24 13.27 -21.28
CA LYS A 317 -15.81 14.62 -21.12
C LYS A 317 -15.07 15.70 -21.91
N SER A 318 -15.84 16.61 -22.51
CA SER A 318 -15.36 17.72 -23.34
C SER A 318 -14.57 18.76 -22.52
N SER A 319 -13.58 19.35 -23.19
CA SER A 319 -12.40 20.05 -22.67
C SER A 319 -12.61 21.40 -21.95
N THR A 320 -13.83 21.76 -21.53
CA THR A 320 -14.14 23.15 -21.16
C THR A 320 -14.10 23.48 -19.66
N MET A 321 -13.91 22.50 -18.76
CA MET A 321 -13.73 22.78 -17.33
C MET A 321 -12.30 22.45 -16.87
N LEU A 322 -11.60 23.44 -16.33
CA LEU A 322 -10.35 23.27 -15.59
C LEU A 322 -10.63 22.44 -14.35
N HIS A 323 -10.56 21.11 -14.49
CA HIS A 323 -10.64 20.21 -13.35
C HIS A 323 -9.37 20.35 -12.52
N HIS A 324 -9.48 21.03 -11.38
CA HIS A 324 -8.43 20.99 -10.38
C HIS A 324 -8.28 19.55 -9.89
N HIS A 325 -7.05 19.03 -9.92
CA HIS A 325 -6.76 17.76 -9.28
C HIS A 325 -7.10 17.85 -7.79
N PRO A 326 -7.70 16.80 -7.20
CA PRO A 326 -7.94 16.77 -5.77
C PRO A 326 -6.61 16.88 -5.02
N ALA A 327 -6.65 17.45 -3.82
CA ALA A 327 -5.55 17.34 -2.88
C ALA A 327 -5.68 15.99 -2.16
N TYR A 328 -4.66 15.14 -2.29
CA TYR A 328 -4.64 13.88 -1.56
C TYR A 328 -4.21 14.11 -0.12
N VAL A 329 -4.90 13.46 0.79
CA VAL A 329 -4.70 13.63 2.23
C VAL A 329 -4.48 12.26 2.89
N VAL A 330 -3.45 12.19 3.72
CA VAL A 330 -3.19 11.08 4.64
C VAL A 330 -3.54 11.54 6.04
N LEU A 331 -4.47 10.82 6.67
CA LEU A 331 -4.87 11.10 8.04
C LEU A 331 -3.86 10.51 9.03
N ILE A 332 -3.64 11.16 10.16
CA ILE A 332 -2.88 10.58 11.27
C ILE A 332 -3.55 10.89 12.60
N ALA A 333 -3.82 9.86 13.39
CA ALA A 333 -4.31 9.97 14.76
C ALA A 333 -3.23 9.47 15.72
N THR A 334 -2.76 10.34 16.61
CA THR A 334 -1.78 9.98 17.65
C THR A 334 -2.47 9.79 18.99
N GLY A 335 -1.86 9.02 19.88
CA GLY A 335 -2.29 9.00 21.28
C GLY A 335 -1.90 7.73 22.01
N GLY A 336 -2.48 7.57 23.20
CA GLY A 336 -2.10 6.47 24.08
C GLY A 336 -2.39 5.09 23.47
N LEU A 337 -3.54 4.94 22.80
CA LEU A 337 -3.99 3.69 22.15
C LEU A 337 -3.75 2.45 23.04
N ASN A 338 -4.20 2.51 24.30
CA ASN A 338 -3.88 1.54 25.35
C ASN A 338 -5.16 0.91 25.98
N PRO A 339 -5.83 -0.03 25.30
CA PRO A 339 -5.62 -0.49 23.92
C PRO A 339 -6.32 0.42 22.88
N PRO A 340 -6.09 0.23 21.57
CA PRO A 340 -6.97 0.78 20.54
C PRO A 340 -8.37 0.18 20.65
N HIS A 341 -9.39 0.91 20.20
CA HIS A 341 -10.81 0.56 20.26
C HIS A 341 -11.53 1.17 19.06
N ASN A 342 -12.74 0.71 18.74
CA ASN A 342 -13.48 1.02 17.52
C ASN A 342 -13.66 2.53 17.30
N MET A 343 -13.80 3.32 18.37
CA MET A 343 -13.89 4.78 18.24
C MET A 343 -12.64 5.43 17.61
N HIS A 344 -11.43 4.89 17.81
CA HIS A 344 -10.22 5.46 17.19
C HIS A 344 -10.24 5.30 15.66
N LEU A 345 -10.65 4.11 15.17
CA LEU A 345 -10.86 3.87 13.75
C LEU A 345 -12.01 4.71 13.22
N HIS A 346 -13.11 4.78 13.98
CA HIS A 346 -14.28 5.56 13.61
C HIS A 346 -13.97 7.05 13.44
N MET A 347 -13.14 7.64 14.31
CA MET A 347 -12.70 9.03 14.17
C MET A 347 -11.98 9.29 12.84
N LEU A 348 -11.09 8.38 12.43
CA LEU A 348 -10.41 8.47 11.13
C LEU A 348 -11.41 8.34 9.97
N ARG A 349 -12.42 7.47 10.09
CA ARG A 349 -13.50 7.34 9.10
C ARG A 349 -14.39 8.56 9.03
N GLN A 350 -14.78 9.15 10.15
CA GLN A 350 -15.54 10.40 10.18
C GLN A 350 -14.78 11.56 9.55
N ALA A 351 -13.47 11.66 9.80
CA ALA A 351 -12.62 12.64 9.13
C ALA A 351 -12.58 12.39 7.61
N GLN A 352 -12.52 11.13 7.17
CA GLN A 352 -12.59 10.78 5.76
C GLN A 352 -13.91 11.16 5.12
N ASP A 353 -15.03 10.73 5.70
CA ASP A 353 -16.36 11.02 5.19
C ASP A 353 -16.59 12.54 5.12
N PHE A 354 -16.16 13.27 6.15
CA PHE A 354 -16.23 14.72 6.15
C PHE A 354 -15.38 15.33 5.03
N ALA A 355 -14.12 14.92 4.86
CA ALA A 355 -13.23 15.47 3.86
C ALA A 355 -13.74 15.25 2.43
N GLU A 356 -14.25 14.05 2.13
CA GLU A 356 -14.79 13.70 0.82
C GLU A 356 -16.09 14.48 0.51
N ASN A 357 -16.91 14.75 1.53
CA ASN A 357 -18.13 15.55 1.38
C ASN A 357 -17.91 17.07 1.54
N PHE A 358 -16.75 17.49 2.05
CA PHE A 358 -16.48 18.88 2.42
C PHE A 358 -16.69 19.84 1.26
N TYR A 359 -16.22 19.46 0.07
CA TYR A 359 -16.37 20.26 -1.13
C TYR A 359 -17.84 20.51 -1.47
N GLU A 360 -18.66 19.46 -1.47
CA GLU A 360 -20.10 19.58 -1.77
C GLU A 360 -20.85 20.38 -0.71
N LEU A 361 -20.57 20.12 0.57
CA LEU A 361 -21.17 20.84 1.69
C LEU A 361 -20.87 22.33 1.61
N ARG A 362 -19.60 22.68 1.37
CA ARG A 362 -19.18 24.09 1.27
C ARG A 362 -19.72 24.76 0.01
N MET A 363 -19.79 24.04 -1.10
CA MET A 363 -20.43 24.54 -2.32
C MET A 363 -21.92 24.81 -2.13
N LYS A 364 -22.65 23.94 -1.44
CA LYS A 364 -24.08 24.14 -1.11
C LYS A 364 -24.27 25.39 -0.26
N GLU A 365 -23.46 25.56 0.78
CA GLU A 365 -23.50 26.73 1.66
C GLU A 365 -23.23 28.04 0.90
N LEU A 366 -22.19 28.08 0.06
CA LEU A 366 -21.85 29.25 -0.74
C LEU A 366 -22.90 29.59 -1.80
N CYS A 367 -23.45 28.58 -2.48
CA CYS A 367 -24.51 28.77 -3.46
C CYS A 367 -25.80 29.30 -2.83
N SER A 368 -26.04 29.01 -1.55
CA SER A 368 -27.20 29.53 -0.81
C SER A 368 -27.09 31.02 -0.47
N THR A 369 -25.87 31.55 -0.33
CA THR A 369 -25.63 32.93 0.16
C THR A 369 -25.27 33.95 -0.93
N ASN A 370 -24.70 33.58 -2.09
CA ASN A 370 -24.57 34.47 -3.26
C ASN A 370 -24.18 33.71 -4.56
N LYS A 371 -25.03 33.71 -5.60
CA LYS A 371 -25.14 32.59 -6.57
C LYS A 371 -24.10 32.46 -7.70
N LYS A 372 -23.39 33.50 -8.15
CA LYS A 372 -22.58 33.42 -9.39
C LYS A 372 -21.09 33.71 -9.21
N LEU A 373 -20.72 34.88 -8.68
CA LEU A 373 -19.32 35.30 -8.56
C LEU A 373 -18.51 34.43 -7.57
N LYS A 374 -19.17 33.92 -6.52
CA LYS A 374 -18.52 33.09 -5.49
C LYS A 374 -18.24 31.68 -5.98
N LYS A 375 -19.00 31.15 -6.94
CA LYS A 375 -18.84 29.78 -7.44
C LYS A 375 -17.53 29.64 -8.22
N GLU A 376 -17.30 30.50 -9.20
CA GLU A 376 -16.08 30.49 -10.02
C GLU A 376 -14.82 30.79 -9.19
N LEU A 377 -14.91 31.75 -8.25
CA LEU A 377 -13.81 32.02 -7.33
C LEU A 377 -13.55 30.83 -6.41
N PHE A 378 -14.58 30.18 -5.87
CA PHE A 378 -14.38 29.04 -4.97
C PHE A 378 -13.85 27.82 -5.71
N GLU A 379 -14.38 27.50 -6.89
CA GLU A 379 -13.86 26.46 -7.78
C GLU A 379 -12.38 26.68 -8.10
N LYS A 380 -11.96 27.94 -8.27
CA LYS A 380 -10.57 28.31 -8.52
C LYS A 380 -9.65 28.17 -7.29
N HIS A 381 -10.18 28.28 -6.08
CA HIS A 381 -9.36 28.36 -4.85
C HIS A 381 -9.46 27.14 -3.94
N VAL A 382 -10.51 26.32 -4.05
CA VAL A 382 -10.72 25.15 -3.19
C VAL A 382 -10.64 23.87 -4.00
N ARG A 383 -9.60 23.08 -3.72
CA ARG A 383 -9.45 21.74 -4.28
C ARG A 383 -10.30 20.75 -3.48
N PRO A 384 -10.99 19.80 -4.14
CA PRO A 384 -11.57 18.66 -3.45
C PRO A 384 -10.49 17.94 -2.63
N LEU A 385 -10.86 17.43 -1.46
CA LEU A 385 -9.97 16.62 -0.64
C LEU A 385 -10.30 15.16 -0.91
N GLU A 386 -9.29 14.35 -1.18
CA GLU A 386 -9.45 12.91 -1.32
C GLU A 386 -8.55 12.20 -0.30
N ILE A 387 -9.16 11.45 0.63
CA ILE A 387 -8.40 10.67 1.60
C ILE A 387 -7.86 9.42 0.91
N VAL A 388 -6.54 9.25 0.97
CA VAL A 388 -5.84 8.10 0.37
C VAL A 388 -5.34 7.11 1.42
N GLY A 389 -5.34 7.48 2.69
CA GLY A 389 -5.07 6.55 3.77
C GLY A 389 -5.06 7.23 5.14
N GLY A 390 -4.83 6.42 6.16
CA GLY A 390 -4.77 6.88 7.54
C GLY A 390 -3.76 6.10 8.37
N PHE A 391 -3.28 6.72 9.43
CA PHE A 391 -2.38 6.09 10.39
C PHE A 391 -2.90 6.22 11.82
N MET A 392 -2.84 5.10 12.55
CA MET A 392 -2.90 5.08 14.01
C MET A 392 -1.46 5.07 14.54
N SER A 393 -1.04 6.12 15.23
CA SER A 393 0.31 6.22 15.80
C SER A 393 0.24 6.10 17.33
N PRO A 394 0.55 4.92 17.90
CA PRO A 394 0.61 4.77 19.35
C PRO A 394 1.81 5.55 19.90
N SER A 395 1.60 6.30 20.98
CA SER A 395 2.66 7.09 21.60
C SER A 395 3.82 6.26 22.14
N HIS A 396 4.99 6.85 22.36
CA HIS A 396 6.10 6.18 23.05
C HIS A 396 5.79 5.86 24.52
N ASP A 397 6.52 4.89 25.09
CA ASP A 397 6.28 4.40 26.45
C ASP A 397 6.52 5.47 27.51
N ALA A 398 7.46 6.40 27.33
CA ALA A 398 7.66 7.50 28.27
C ALA A 398 6.39 8.36 28.45
N TYR A 399 5.59 8.55 27.39
CA TYR A 399 4.33 9.29 27.49
C TYR A 399 3.28 8.45 28.23
N ILE A 400 3.16 7.17 27.89
CA ILE A 400 2.24 6.26 28.58
C ILE A 400 2.56 6.22 30.06
N HIS A 401 3.82 5.96 30.44
CA HIS A 401 4.26 5.95 31.83
C HIS A 401 3.94 7.27 32.53
N SER A 402 4.17 8.43 31.91
CA SER A 402 3.82 9.73 32.50
C SER A 402 2.32 9.91 32.76
N LYS A 403 1.47 9.31 31.92
CA LYS A 403 0.01 9.31 32.10
C LYS A 403 -0.41 8.29 33.16
N MET A 404 0.28 7.17 33.19
CA MET A 404 0.05 6.02 34.07
C MET A 404 0.44 6.36 35.51
N VAL A 405 1.50 7.12 35.78
CA VAL A 405 1.88 7.60 37.13
C VAL A 405 0.74 8.36 37.83
N LYS A 406 -0.17 8.99 37.08
CA LYS A 406 -1.35 9.66 37.65
C LYS A 406 -2.41 8.70 38.18
N TYR A 407 -2.34 7.43 37.80
CA TYR A 407 -3.24 6.37 38.21
C TYR A 407 -2.47 5.44 39.17
N ASP A 408 -3.07 5.09 40.30
CA ASP A 408 -2.43 4.19 41.25
C ASP A 408 -2.51 2.76 40.73
N HIS A 409 -1.49 2.34 39.98
CA HIS A 409 -1.45 1.04 39.32
C HIS A 409 -1.59 -0.13 40.29
N ALA A 410 -1.00 -0.02 41.48
CA ALA A 410 -1.08 -1.05 42.51
C ALA A 410 -2.52 -1.23 43.01
N LYS A 411 -3.32 -0.16 43.04
CA LYS A 411 -4.73 -0.22 43.46
C LYS A 411 -5.69 -0.55 42.31
N ASP A 412 -5.43 0.00 41.13
CA ASP A 412 -6.36 -0.07 40.01
C ASP A 412 -6.15 -1.28 39.11
N GLY A 413 -4.99 -1.97 39.17
CA GLY A 413 -4.72 -3.19 38.38
C GLY A 413 -4.72 -2.95 36.86
N GLN A 414 -4.53 -1.70 36.43
CA GLN A 414 -4.47 -1.35 35.00
C GLN A 414 -3.08 -1.69 34.44
N LYS A 415 -3.01 -2.53 33.41
CA LYS A 415 -1.77 -2.78 32.65
C LYS A 415 -1.54 -1.62 31.66
N ALA A 416 -0.33 -1.08 31.67
CA ALA A 416 0.19 -0.29 30.56
C ALA A 416 0.75 -1.28 29.54
N TYR A 417 0.19 -1.34 28.34
CA TYR A 417 0.82 -2.08 27.26
C TYR A 417 2.05 -1.29 26.78
N ASN A 418 3.17 -1.98 26.57
CA ASN A 418 4.36 -1.37 26.02
C ASN A 418 4.16 -0.95 24.56
N ALA A 419 5.11 -0.23 24.00
CA ALA A 419 5.04 0.32 22.64
C ALA A 419 4.81 -0.77 21.58
N HIS A 420 5.50 -1.91 21.71
CA HIS A 420 5.39 -3.02 20.79
C HIS A 420 4.01 -3.68 20.84
N GLU A 421 3.51 -3.98 22.05
CA GLU A 421 2.16 -4.52 22.27
C GLU A 421 1.11 -3.57 21.65
N ARG A 422 1.20 -2.26 21.90
CA ARG A 422 0.22 -1.29 21.36
C ARG A 422 0.28 -1.17 19.84
N LEU A 423 1.46 -1.25 19.24
CA LEU A 423 1.60 -1.31 17.79
C LEU A 423 0.90 -2.53 17.21
N LEU A 424 1.13 -3.70 17.79
CA LEU A 424 0.49 -4.94 17.34
C LEU A 424 -1.02 -4.86 17.49
N LEU A 425 -1.54 -4.32 18.59
CA LEU A 425 -2.97 -4.10 18.77
C LEU A 425 -3.54 -3.13 17.72
N CYS A 426 -2.80 -2.08 17.34
CA CYS A 426 -3.23 -1.16 16.27
C CYS A 426 -3.24 -1.85 14.90
N GLU A 427 -2.26 -2.72 14.64
CA GLU A 427 -2.21 -3.52 13.42
C GLU A 427 -3.41 -4.49 13.34
N LEU A 428 -3.70 -5.23 14.42
CA LEU A 428 -4.86 -6.11 14.50
C LEU A 428 -6.17 -5.35 14.28
N ALA A 429 -6.32 -4.18 14.94
CA ALA A 429 -7.51 -3.33 14.81
C ALA A 429 -7.71 -2.84 13.36
N SER A 430 -6.62 -2.51 12.66
CA SER A 430 -6.66 -1.92 11.33
C SER A 430 -6.48 -2.93 10.20
N GLN A 431 -6.25 -4.20 10.51
CA GLN A 431 -5.88 -5.24 9.54
C GLN A 431 -6.89 -5.38 8.38
N ASP A 432 -8.18 -5.30 8.68
CA ASP A 432 -9.24 -5.42 7.66
C ASP A 432 -9.68 -4.06 7.09
N ASP A 433 -9.14 -2.97 7.63
CA ASP A 433 -9.45 -1.62 7.15
C ASP A 433 -8.67 -1.32 5.86
N PRO A 434 -9.31 -0.94 4.74
CA PRO A 434 -8.59 -0.68 3.49
C PRO A 434 -7.78 0.62 3.45
N PHE A 435 -7.91 1.51 4.43
CA PHE A 435 -7.27 2.83 4.45
C PHE A 435 -6.29 3.01 5.61
N ILE A 436 -6.65 2.50 6.79
CA ILE A 436 -5.97 2.80 8.05
C ILE A 436 -4.89 1.75 8.30
N SER A 437 -3.67 2.16 8.68
CA SER A 437 -2.59 1.27 9.12
C SER A 437 -1.99 1.73 10.45
N SER A 438 -1.15 0.92 11.09
CA SER A 438 -0.35 1.36 12.24
C SER A 438 0.85 2.23 11.79
N TYR A 439 1.25 3.25 12.57
CA TYR A 439 2.44 4.07 12.30
C TYR A 439 3.46 3.97 13.44
N PRO A 440 4.56 3.22 13.24
CA PRO A 440 5.48 2.83 14.31
C PRO A 440 6.39 3.94 14.86
N TRP A 441 6.60 5.01 14.10
CA TRP A 441 7.65 5.98 14.40
C TRP A 441 7.52 6.59 15.81
N GLU A 442 6.32 7.02 16.21
CA GLU A 442 6.10 7.66 17.52
C GLU A 442 6.41 6.70 18.68
N SER A 443 5.95 5.46 18.59
CA SER A 443 6.15 4.42 19.61
C SER A 443 7.62 4.03 19.82
N MET A 444 8.46 4.25 18.81
CA MET A 444 9.89 3.91 18.85
C MET A 444 10.76 5.02 19.43
N GLN A 445 10.19 6.17 19.74
CA GLN A 445 10.97 7.27 20.29
C GLN A 445 11.36 6.98 21.74
N SER A 446 12.65 7.05 22.03
CA SER A 446 13.18 6.88 23.39
C SER A 446 12.85 8.07 24.30
N THR A 447 12.55 9.23 23.71
CA THR A 447 12.23 10.47 24.41
C THR A 447 10.82 10.95 24.10
N PHE A 448 10.33 11.90 24.88
CA PHE A 448 9.05 12.54 24.59
C PHE A 448 9.06 13.22 23.22
N VAL A 449 8.09 12.86 22.38
CA VAL A 449 7.77 13.60 21.15
C VAL A 449 6.36 14.15 21.21
N SER A 450 6.20 15.37 20.74
CA SER A 450 4.89 16.03 20.66
C SER A 450 4.08 15.49 19.48
N PHE A 451 2.75 15.56 19.57
CA PHE A 451 1.86 15.14 18.49
C PHE A 451 2.11 15.91 17.18
N SER A 452 2.49 17.18 17.27
CA SER A 452 2.93 17.97 16.11
C SER A 452 4.19 17.43 15.46
N GLN A 453 5.19 17.03 16.25
CA GLN A 453 6.40 16.42 15.71
C GLN A 453 6.10 15.12 14.97
N VAL A 454 5.17 14.30 15.46
CA VAL A 454 4.76 13.06 14.77
C VAL A 454 4.16 13.37 13.41
N ALA A 455 3.17 14.26 13.35
CA ALA A 455 2.49 14.61 12.11
C ALA A 455 3.41 15.34 11.12
N ASN A 456 4.29 16.22 11.62
CA ASN A 456 5.31 16.90 10.81
C ASN A 456 6.33 15.91 10.25
N THR A 457 6.79 14.95 11.05
CA THR A 457 7.75 13.93 10.60
C THR A 457 7.14 13.06 9.50
N LEU A 458 5.90 12.61 9.68
CA LEU A 458 5.18 11.90 8.63
C LEU A 458 5.01 12.78 7.38
N SER A 459 4.67 14.06 7.54
CA SER A 459 4.51 14.98 6.41
C SER A 459 5.82 15.19 5.65
N GLN A 460 6.93 15.40 6.35
CA GLN A 460 8.25 15.54 5.75
C GLN A 460 8.64 14.27 5.02
N PHE A 461 8.43 13.10 5.63
CA PHE A 461 8.71 11.82 5.00
C PHE A 461 7.89 11.64 3.73
N LEU A 462 6.56 11.75 3.80
CA LEU A 462 5.67 11.54 2.65
C LEU A 462 5.94 12.50 1.48
N ARG A 463 6.57 13.64 1.77
CA ARG A 463 6.96 14.67 0.81
C ARG A 463 8.45 14.62 0.41
N SER A 464 9.22 13.74 1.00
CA SER A 464 10.60 13.53 0.60
C SER A 464 10.65 12.83 -0.75
N SER A 465 11.73 13.06 -1.52
CA SER A 465 12.05 12.27 -2.70
C SER A 465 12.34 10.82 -2.36
N GLU A 466 12.76 10.55 -1.12
CA GLU A 466 13.04 9.21 -0.59
C GLU A 466 11.75 8.40 -0.38
N CYS A 467 10.59 9.07 -0.21
CA CYS A 467 9.31 8.40 -0.08
C CYS A 467 9.02 7.54 -1.32
N PRO A 468 8.81 6.23 -1.15
CA PRO A 468 8.46 5.37 -2.26
C PRO A 468 7.16 5.75 -2.98
N LEU A 469 6.22 6.44 -2.32
CA LEU A 469 4.99 6.91 -2.97
C LEU A 469 5.23 8.00 -4.03
N SER A 470 6.41 8.63 -4.02
CA SER A 470 6.75 9.66 -5.01
C SER A 470 6.59 9.17 -6.45
N ILE A 471 6.86 7.87 -6.70
CA ILE A 471 6.70 7.25 -8.02
C ILE A 471 5.24 7.23 -8.51
N LEU A 472 4.27 7.31 -7.59
CA LEU A 472 2.84 7.25 -7.91
C LEU A 472 2.22 8.63 -8.09
N MET A 473 2.98 9.71 -7.84
CA MET A 473 2.46 11.06 -7.96
C MET A 473 2.30 11.41 -9.45
N PRO A 474 1.11 11.89 -9.88
CA PRO A 474 0.90 12.22 -11.27
C PRO A 474 1.68 13.47 -11.65
N GLN A 475 2.04 13.51 -12.92
CA GLN A 475 2.56 14.71 -13.55
C GLN A 475 1.46 15.79 -13.63
N HIS A 476 1.85 17.04 -13.41
CA HIS A 476 0.95 18.18 -13.58
C HIS A 476 0.46 18.23 -15.04
N PRO A 477 -0.85 18.27 -15.33
CA PRO A 477 -1.37 18.07 -16.69
C PRO A 477 -0.90 19.13 -17.69
N GLN A 478 -0.78 20.40 -17.24
CA GLN A 478 -0.41 21.52 -18.12
C GLN A 478 1.10 21.66 -18.32
N THR A 479 1.87 21.68 -17.24
CA THR A 479 3.32 21.81 -17.35
C THR A 479 3.97 20.51 -17.79
N ARG A 480 3.33 19.36 -17.49
CA ARG A 480 3.83 17.96 -17.40
C ARG A 480 4.73 17.72 -16.18
N THR A 481 5.06 18.76 -15.40
CA THR A 481 6.14 18.66 -14.42
C THR A 481 5.65 17.78 -13.31
N LEU A 482 6.53 16.98 -12.73
CA LEU A 482 6.18 16.30 -11.49
C LEU A 482 5.78 17.37 -10.49
N GLN A 483 4.55 17.26 -9.99
CA GLN A 483 4.14 18.14 -8.91
C GLN A 483 5.02 17.77 -7.73
N ASP A 484 5.67 18.78 -7.14
CA ASP A 484 6.34 18.61 -5.85
C ASP A 484 5.33 17.91 -4.93
N SER A 485 5.71 16.77 -4.38
CA SER A 485 4.91 15.98 -3.43
C SER A 485 4.38 16.87 -2.30
N LYS A 486 5.09 17.96 -1.95
CA LYS A 486 4.63 19.02 -1.05
C LYS A 486 3.27 19.61 -1.41
N SER A 487 2.97 19.73 -2.70
CA SER A 487 1.72 20.29 -3.20
C SER A 487 0.57 19.28 -3.35
N TYR A 488 0.90 17.98 -3.35
CA TYR A 488 -0.02 16.92 -3.78
C TYR A 488 -0.49 16.02 -2.64
N LEU A 489 0.43 15.60 -1.76
CA LEU A 489 0.13 14.76 -0.61
C LEU A 489 0.26 15.59 0.67
N ARG A 490 -0.86 15.73 1.38
CA ARG A 490 -0.94 16.45 2.65
C ARG A 490 -1.15 15.47 3.79
N VAL A 491 -0.59 15.79 4.94
CA VAL A 491 -0.95 15.11 6.18
C VAL A 491 -2.03 15.92 6.87
N ALA A 492 -3.02 15.23 7.44
CA ALA A 492 -4.00 15.84 8.29
C ALA A 492 -4.04 15.15 9.65
N PHE A 493 -3.87 15.92 10.70
CA PHE A 493 -3.95 15.42 12.06
C PHE A 493 -5.42 15.24 12.47
N VAL A 494 -5.76 14.07 12.99
CA VAL A 494 -7.12 13.74 13.44
C VAL A 494 -7.10 13.58 14.96
N MET A 495 -7.96 14.33 15.64
CA MET A 495 -8.06 14.28 17.10
C MET A 495 -9.51 14.41 17.58
N GLY A 496 -9.76 13.99 18.82
CA GLY A 496 -11.05 14.23 19.48
C GLY A 496 -11.12 15.65 20.04
N ALA A 497 -12.34 16.18 20.15
CA ALA A 497 -12.62 17.48 20.77
C ALA A 497 -12.05 17.63 22.19
N ASP A 498 -11.93 16.53 22.94
CA ASP A 498 -11.34 16.55 24.28
C ASP A 498 -9.84 16.89 24.26
N LEU A 499 -9.12 16.59 23.17
CA LEU A 499 -7.71 16.95 23.05
C LEU A 499 -7.54 18.45 22.87
N ILE A 500 -8.32 19.09 21.98
CA ILE A 500 -8.20 20.53 21.74
C ILE A 500 -8.62 21.34 22.96
N LEU A 501 -9.69 20.93 23.66
CA LEU A 501 -10.14 21.59 24.88
C LEU A 501 -9.12 21.47 26.02
N ARG A 502 -8.44 20.33 26.16
CA ARG A 502 -7.33 20.20 27.13
C ARG A 502 -6.07 20.95 26.72
N ALA A 503 -5.83 21.06 25.41
CA ALA A 503 -4.67 21.71 24.85
C ALA A 503 -4.77 23.24 24.86
N SER A 504 -5.83 23.84 25.40
CA SER A 504 -6.18 25.28 25.52
C SER A 504 -5.06 26.31 25.79
N ALA A 505 -3.81 25.92 25.99
CA ALA A 505 -2.64 26.77 26.17
C ALA A 505 -1.39 26.38 25.35
N ARG A 506 -1.39 25.26 24.60
CA ARG A 506 -0.22 24.78 23.84
C ARG A 506 -0.43 25.02 22.34
N ARG A 507 0.44 25.83 21.73
CA ARG A 507 0.49 25.95 20.27
C ARG A 507 0.97 24.62 19.70
N PHE A 508 0.16 24.00 18.86
CA PHE A 508 0.64 22.94 17.99
C PHE A 508 1.52 23.58 16.92
N ASP A 509 2.80 23.21 16.90
CA ASP A 509 3.79 23.72 15.93
C ASP A 509 3.74 22.86 14.67
N TYR A 510 2.70 23.07 13.88
CA TYR A 510 2.47 22.32 12.65
C TYR A 510 3.15 23.01 11.46
N VAL A 511 3.62 22.22 10.48
CA VAL A 511 4.05 22.78 9.19
C VAL A 511 2.90 23.60 8.58
N ASN A 512 3.23 24.74 7.94
CA ASN A 512 2.30 25.79 7.49
C ASN A 512 1.11 25.34 6.62
N ASP A 513 1.07 24.10 6.17
CA ASP A 513 0.03 23.57 5.29
C ASP A 513 -0.67 22.31 5.83
N MET A 514 -0.39 21.93 7.08
CA MET A 514 -1.01 20.76 7.69
C MET A 514 -2.47 21.06 8.07
N MET A 515 -3.32 20.08 7.82
CA MET A 515 -4.75 20.16 8.13
C MET A 515 -5.03 19.52 9.48
N THR A 516 -6.08 19.94 10.16
CA THR A 516 -6.52 19.29 11.41
C THR A 516 -8.01 19.00 11.35
N PHE A 517 -8.40 17.77 11.63
CA PHE A 517 -9.79 17.36 11.82
C PHE A 517 -10.04 17.12 13.30
N VAL A 518 -10.93 17.91 13.89
CA VAL A 518 -11.37 17.77 15.28
C VAL A 518 -12.73 17.09 15.28
N ILE A 519 -12.75 15.86 15.75
CA ILE A 519 -13.97 15.05 15.83
C ILE A 519 -14.73 15.41 17.11
N GLY A 520 -15.95 15.91 16.96
CA GLY A 520 -16.87 16.15 18.07
C GLY A 520 -17.23 14.87 18.80
N ARG A 521 -17.53 14.96 20.09
CA ARG A 521 -17.94 13.82 20.91
C ARG A 521 -19.23 14.16 21.66
N SER A 522 -20.00 13.14 22.00
CA SER A 522 -21.16 13.28 22.88
C SER A 522 -20.75 14.03 24.16
N GLY A 523 -21.39 15.18 24.41
CA GLY A 523 -21.12 16.03 25.57
C GLY A 523 -20.00 17.08 25.40
N SER A 524 -19.33 17.18 24.24
CA SER A 524 -18.47 18.34 23.94
C SER A 524 -19.30 19.50 23.39
N ASP A 525 -19.15 20.70 23.95
CA ASP A 525 -19.76 21.92 23.41
C ASP A 525 -19.01 22.35 22.13
N SER A 526 -19.68 22.24 20.98
CA SER A 526 -19.11 22.61 19.68
C SER A 526 -18.73 24.09 19.61
N GLN A 527 -19.46 24.99 20.30
CA GLN A 527 -19.11 26.41 20.34
C GLN A 527 -17.83 26.63 21.12
N GLN A 528 -17.66 25.95 22.25
CA GLN A 528 -16.43 26.01 23.04
C GLN A 528 -15.23 25.46 22.25
N VAL A 529 -15.41 24.37 21.50
CA VAL A 529 -14.37 23.81 20.64
C VAL A 529 -13.99 24.81 19.55
N LEU A 530 -14.98 25.39 18.86
CA LEU A 530 -14.74 26.39 17.80
C LEU A 530 -14.05 27.65 18.33
N ALA A 531 -14.45 28.14 19.51
CA ALA A 531 -13.80 29.27 20.16
C ALA A 531 -12.33 28.96 20.51
N SER A 532 -12.07 27.74 21.01
CA SER A 532 -10.70 27.28 21.30
C SER A 532 -9.87 27.21 20.02
N LEU A 533 -10.46 26.74 18.92
CA LEU A 533 -9.80 26.67 17.61
C LEU A 533 -9.43 28.04 17.06
N GLN A 534 -10.35 29.01 17.13
CA GLN A 534 -10.11 30.38 16.69
C GLN A 534 -8.94 31.03 17.44
N ASN A 535 -8.77 30.71 18.73
CA ASN A 535 -7.70 31.26 19.56
C ASN A 535 -6.33 30.62 19.30
N ILE A 536 -6.28 29.35 18.90
CA ILE A 536 -5.01 28.60 18.75
C ILE A 536 -4.46 28.71 17.32
N HIS A 537 -5.31 28.85 16.29
CA HIS A 537 -4.93 28.59 14.91
C HIS A 537 -5.51 29.58 13.88
N SER A 538 -5.11 30.85 13.93
CA SER A 538 -5.55 31.83 12.91
C SER A 538 -5.10 31.49 11.48
N ASN A 539 -4.03 30.68 11.34
CA ASN A 539 -3.35 30.44 10.06
C ASN A 539 -3.42 28.99 9.56
N LEU A 540 -4.00 28.07 10.32
CA LEU A 540 -4.03 26.64 9.97
C LEU A 540 -5.45 26.20 9.61
N PRO A 541 -5.62 25.37 8.56
CA PRO A 541 -6.93 24.84 8.18
C PRO A 541 -7.38 23.79 9.19
N VAL A 542 -8.22 24.20 10.15
CA VAL A 542 -8.84 23.31 11.13
C VAL A 542 -10.33 23.13 10.83
N PHE A 543 -10.76 21.87 10.82
CA PHE A 543 -12.12 21.46 10.52
C PHE A 543 -12.72 20.79 11.74
N TYR A 544 -13.83 21.34 12.24
CA TYR A 544 -14.65 20.64 13.23
C TYR A 544 -15.61 19.69 12.50
N VAL A 545 -15.54 18.41 12.86
CA VAL A 545 -16.41 17.36 12.31
C VAL A 545 -17.47 17.06 13.35
N ASP A 546 -18.67 17.55 13.10
CA ASP A 546 -19.82 17.26 13.94
C ASP A 546 -20.24 15.79 13.74
N PRO A 547 -20.26 14.96 14.80
CA PRO A 547 -20.68 13.57 14.68
C PRO A 547 -22.10 13.49 14.09
N ASP A 548 -23.01 14.40 14.40
CA ASP A 548 -24.43 14.29 14.05
C ASP A 548 -24.72 14.61 12.57
N LEU A 549 -23.83 15.35 11.89
CA LEU A 549 -24.04 15.79 10.51
C LEU A 549 -23.84 14.66 9.48
N ASN A 550 -22.99 13.68 9.77
CA ASN A 550 -22.64 12.62 8.82
C ASN A 550 -23.56 11.38 8.90
N PHE A 551 -24.31 11.19 9.99
CA PHE A 551 -25.10 9.96 10.17
C PHE A 551 -26.46 9.93 9.48
N LYS A 552 -26.99 11.05 8.96
CA LYS A 552 -28.32 11.05 8.33
C LYS A 552 -28.44 10.16 7.09
N ASN A 553 -27.32 9.76 6.47
CA ASN A 553 -27.30 8.88 5.29
C ASN A 553 -26.78 7.46 5.56
N SER A 554 -26.36 7.13 6.79
CA SER A 554 -25.85 5.80 7.15
C SER A 554 -26.93 5.01 7.87
N THR A 555 -27.60 4.11 7.15
CA THR A 555 -28.75 3.31 7.65
C THR A 555 -28.38 2.25 8.69
N ASN A 556 -27.10 2.12 9.09
CA ASN A 556 -26.62 1.03 9.96
C ASN A 556 -25.96 1.52 11.26
N SER A 557 -26.27 2.72 11.73
CA SER A 557 -25.79 3.24 13.02
C SER A 557 -26.48 2.52 14.19
N THR A 558 -26.07 1.30 14.49
CA THR A 558 -26.21 0.76 15.85
C THR A 558 -25.45 1.73 16.75
N THR A 559 -26.12 2.32 17.74
CA THR A 559 -25.50 3.22 18.73
C THR A 559 -24.28 2.51 19.31
N MET A 560 -23.08 2.88 18.88
CA MET A 560 -21.86 2.34 19.48
C MET A 560 -21.91 2.72 20.96
N THR A 561 -21.77 1.73 21.83
CA THR A 561 -21.72 1.96 23.26
C THR A 561 -20.47 2.79 23.57
N ASP A 562 -20.65 4.05 23.98
CA ASP A 562 -19.56 4.97 24.31
C ASP A 562 -18.91 4.56 25.65
N LEU A 563 -18.05 3.54 25.63
CA LEU A 563 -17.18 3.27 26.76
C LEU A 563 -15.96 4.20 26.73
N SER A 564 -15.75 4.92 27.83
CA SER A 564 -14.51 5.65 28.06
C SER A 564 -13.32 4.68 28.15
N SER A 565 -12.11 5.14 27.81
CA SER A 565 -10.89 4.34 27.95
C SER A 565 -10.65 3.87 29.40
N THR A 566 -11.25 4.54 30.39
CA THR A 566 -11.22 4.11 31.80
C THR A 566 -12.16 2.93 32.06
N GLN A 567 -13.36 2.92 31.46
CA GLN A 567 -14.28 1.78 31.56
C GLN A 567 -13.73 0.54 30.85
N VAL A 568 -13.15 0.70 29.65
CA VAL A 568 -12.48 -0.40 28.93
C VAL A 568 -11.40 -1.05 29.82
N ARG A 569 -10.55 -0.24 30.47
CA ARG A 569 -9.51 -0.73 31.38
C ARG A 569 -10.07 -1.45 32.61
N LYS A 570 -11.20 -0.99 33.17
CA LYS A 570 -11.88 -1.66 34.28
C LYS A 570 -12.42 -3.03 33.89
N LEU A 571 -13.04 -3.14 32.71
CA LEU A 571 -13.54 -4.43 32.21
C LEU A 571 -12.40 -5.41 31.90
N LEU A 572 -11.30 -4.93 31.31
CA LEU A 572 -10.11 -5.75 31.11
C LEU A 572 -9.49 -6.24 32.43
N LYS A 573 -9.60 -5.47 33.51
CA LYS A 573 -9.17 -5.90 34.85
C LYS A 573 -10.00 -7.08 35.35
N ILE A 574 -11.32 -7.04 35.17
CA ILE A 574 -12.21 -8.15 35.57
C ILE A 574 -11.75 -9.45 34.89
N MET A 575 -11.49 -9.39 33.59
CA MET A 575 -10.99 -10.55 32.85
C MET A 575 -9.64 -11.07 33.36
N ARG A 576 -8.68 -10.19 33.68
CA ARG A 576 -7.36 -10.61 34.18
C ARG A 576 -7.40 -11.29 35.54
N LEU A 577 -8.37 -10.95 36.39
CA LEU A 577 -8.50 -11.54 37.72
C LEU A 577 -9.07 -12.95 37.68
N ASP A 578 -9.63 -13.36 36.54
CA ASP A 578 -10.16 -14.69 36.33
C ASP A 578 -9.10 -15.59 35.69
N SER A 579 -8.55 -16.52 36.47
CA SER A 579 -7.47 -17.41 36.03
C SER A 579 -7.86 -18.29 34.85
N LYS A 580 -9.15 -18.44 34.52
CA LYS A 580 -9.64 -19.23 33.38
C LYS A 580 -9.88 -18.38 32.13
N ALA A 581 -9.94 -17.05 32.27
CA ALA A 581 -10.25 -16.12 31.18
C ALA A 581 -9.05 -15.83 30.26
N HIS A 582 -8.25 -16.85 29.94
CA HIS A 582 -7.17 -16.82 28.95
C HIS A 582 -7.38 -17.84 27.83
N ASP A 583 -8.27 -18.82 28.00
CA ASP A 583 -8.65 -19.79 26.97
C ASP A 583 -10.08 -19.49 26.46
N LEU A 584 -10.17 -18.95 25.25
CA LEU A 584 -11.43 -18.67 24.58
C LEU A 584 -12.24 -19.94 24.27
N GLN A 585 -11.60 -21.12 24.20
CA GLN A 585 -12.31 -22.39 24.00
C GLN A 585 -13.05 -22.84 25.26
N GLN A 586 -12.65 -22.33 26.43
CA GLN A 586 -13.23 -22.64 27.73
C GLN A 586 -14.06 -21.48 28.29
N MET A 587 -14.67 -20.66 27.42
CA MET A 587 -15.52 -19.53 27.84
C MET A 587 -16.66 -19.94 28.80
N ASN A 588 -17.14 -21.17 28.72
CA ASN A 588 -18.14 -21.72 29.64
C ASN A 588 -17.63 -21.88 31.08
N GLU A 589 -16.31 -21.99 31.27
CA GLU A 589 -15.68 -22.10 32.58
C GLU A 589 -15.36 -20.74 33.22
N TRP A 590 -15.47 -19.65 32.48
CA TRP A 590 -15.23 -18.30 32.98
C TRP A 590 -16.29 -17.89 34.02
N SER A 591 -15.89 -17.03 34.95
CA SER A 591 -16.83 -16.35 35.84
C SER A 591 -17.90 -15.60 35.05
N LYS A 592 -19.06 -15.37 35.68
CA LYS A 592 -20.16 -14.64 35.05
C LYS A 592 -19.72 -13.21 34.70
N GLU A 593 -18.99 -12.58 35.60
CA GLU A 593 -18.47 -11.22 35.49
C GLU A 593 -17.48 -11.10 34.32
N SER A 594 -16.59 -12.08 34.13
CA SER A 594 -15.66 -12.09 32.98
C SER A 594 -16.37 -12.26 31.64
N ARG A 595 -17.41 -13.10 31.58
CA ARG A 595 -18.24 -13.24 30.37
C ARG A 595 -18.98 -11.96 30.04
N GLU A 596 -19.61 -11.33 31.03
CA GLU A 596 -20.30 -10.04 30.84
C GLU A 596 -19.32 -8.94 30.43
N ALA A 597 -18.13 -8.89 31.04
CA ALA A 597 -17.08 -7.95 30.68
C ALA A 597 -16.58 -8.17 29.24
N TYR A 598 -16.37 -9.41 28.83
CA TYR A 598 -15.97 -9.76 27.47
C TYR A 598 -17.03 -9.36 26.44
N GLU A 599 -18.30 -9.68 26.67
CA GLU A 599 -19.39 -9.29 25.76
C GLU A 599 -19.52 -7.77 25.65
N THR A 600 -19.34 -7.05 26.77
CA THR A 600 -19.34 -5.59 26.76
C THR A 600 -18.13 -5.03 25.99
N LEU A 601 -16.94 -5.61 26.20
CA LEU A 601 -15.72 -5.21 25.50
C LEU A 601 -15.78 -5.50 24.00
N ARG A 602 -16.43 -6.59 23.59
CA ARG A 602 -16.60 -6.99 22.19
C ARG A 602 -17.42 -5.96 21.39
N GLN A 603 -18.25 -5.17 22.05
CA GLN A 603 -19.00 -4.08 21.40
C GLN A 603 -18.11 -2.88 21.06
N VAL A 604 -17.00 -2.68 21.78
CA VAL A 604 -16.16 -1.47 21.66
C VAL A 604 -14.75 -1.75 21.15
N LEU A 605 -14.24 -2.97 21.29
CA LEU A 605 -12.96 -3.41 20.74
C LEU A 605 -13.19 -4.24 19.48
N ASP A 606 -12.23 -4.21 18.57
CA ASP A 606 -12.16 -5.19 17.50
C ASP A 606 -11.98 -6.60 18.11
N GLU A 607 -12.67 -7.59 17.55
CA GLU A 607 -12.67 -8.96 18.09
C GLU A 607 -11.26 -9.56 18.13
N LYS A 608 -10.40 -9.28 17.14
CA LYS A 608 -9.03 -9.80 17.10
C LYS A 608 -8.17 -9.14 18.16
N VAL A 609 -8.35 -7.83 18.39
CA VAL A 609 -7.70 -7.08 19.47
C VAL A 609 -8.08 -7.67 20.82
N LEU A 610 -9.39 -7.86 21.07
CA LEU A 610 -9.87 -8.41 22.32
C LEU A 610 -9.36 -9.84 22.53
N ASN A 611 -9.47 -10.70 21.52
CA ASN A 611 -9.00 -12.08 21.59
C ASN A 611 -7.51 -12.15 21.89
N TYR A 612 -6.70 -11.32 21.23
CA TYR A 612 -5.25 -11.27 21.47
C TYR A 612 -4.91 -10.80 22.88
N ILE A 613 -5.59 -9.77 23.39
CA ILE A 613 -5.40 -9.29 24.76
C ILE A 613 -5.71 -10.41 25.77
N VAL A 614 -6.85 -11.06 25.62
CA VAL A 614 -7.35 -12.09 26.53
C VAL A 614 -6.43 -13.30 26.56
N THR A 615 -6.00 -13.76 25.39
CA THR A 615 -5.25 -15.01 25.27
C THR A 615 -3.74 -14.84 25.50
N HIS A 616 -3.14 -13.71 25.12
CA HIS A 616 -1.68 -13.56 25.07
C HIS A 616 -1.15 -12.49 26.04
N LEU A 617 -1.85 -11.36 26.20
CA LEU A 617 -1.32 -10.23 26.99
C LEU A 617 -1.78 -10.22 28.45
N ASN A 618 -2.76 -11.06 28.80
CA ASN A 618 -3.29 -11.20 30.15
C ASN A 618 -2.71 -12.40 30.91
N GLN A 619 -1.86 -13.21 30.27
CA GLN A 619 -0.95 -14.13 30.94
C GLN A 619 0.16 -13.32 31.64
#